data_AF-A0A268EGX5-F1
#
_entry.id   AF-A0A268EGX5-F1
#
_cell.length_a   1.000
_cell.length_b   1.000
_cell.length_c   1.000
_cell.angle_alpha   90.00
_cell.angle_beta   90.00
_cell.angle_gamma   90.00
#
_symmetry.space_group_name_H-M   'P 1'
#
loop_
_entity.id
_entity.type
_entity.pdbx_description
1 polymer ?
#
loop_
_entity_poly.entity_id
_entity_poly.type
_entity_poly.pdbx_seq_one_letter_code
_entity_poly.pdbx_strand_id
1 'polypeptide(L)'
;MELGNWAFGNSRGECEVPREWQDDFCGHLRAMGFSGYGYPVEWVDNGAWAPHISDHLDVYCRKITGNEGGTHLKYETDVFVIMPYYWGDDDDIAALPNFVYKPTGFTLSWYKYALRDSYMSHDITYAELDAMLRHCAESIRKETII
;
A
#
# COMPACT_ATOMS: atom_id res chain seq x y z
N MET A 1 -15.67 13.45 15.39
CA MET A 1 -14.70 12.34 15.45
C MET A 1 -15.14 11.48 16.62
N GLU A 2 -15.83 10.37 16.33
CA GLU A 2 -16.72 9.71 17.30
C GLU A 2 -16.13 8.41 17.87
N LEU A 3 -16.43 8.16 19.15
CA LEU A 3 -16.01 7.13 20.12
C LEU A 3 -15.46 5.76 19.68
N GLY A 4 -15.60 5.32 18.43
CA GLY A 4 -15.22 3.98 17.97
C GLY A 4 -13.72 3.68 18.01
N ASN A 5 -12.86 4.68 17.76
CA ASN A 5 -11.40 4.51 17.74
C ASN A 5 -10.77 4.32 19.13
N TRP A 6 -11.50 4.59 20.22
CA TRP A 6 -10.96 4.47 21.58
C TRP A 6 -11.16 3.06 22.17
N ALA A 7 -12.14 2.29 21.67
CA ALA A 7 -12.53 1.00 22.26
C ALA A 7 -11.82 -0.22 21.66
N PHE A 8 -11.34 -0.12 20.41
CA PHE A 8 -10.72 -1.24 19.69
C PHE A 8 -9.37 -0.83 19.12
N GLY A 9 -8.47 -0.42 20.02
CA GLY A 9 -7.16 0.12 19.73
C GLY A 9 -6.31 -0.75 18.79
N ASN A 10 -6.48 -0.52 17.50
CA ASN A 10 -5.47 -0.74 16.49
C ASN A 10 -4.92 0.66 16.18
N SER A 11 -3.75 1.00 16.71
CA SER A 11 -3.10 2.29 16.44
C SER A 11 -2.83 2.37 14.94
N ARG A 12 -3.71 3.04 14.19
CA ARG A 12 -3.64 3.07 12.72
C ARG A 12 -2.50 3.96 12.21
N GLY A 13 -1.74 4.63 13.08
CA GLY A 13 -0.78 5.68 12.78
C GLY A 13 -1.17 6.94 13.53
N GLU A 14 -0.22 7.83 13.80
CA GLU A 14 -0.45 9.00 14.68
C GLU A 14 -1.05 10.19 13.93
N CYS A 15 -0.88 10.23 12.61
CA CYS A 15 -1.23 11.39 11.79
C CYS A 15 -2.26 11.01 10.72
N GLU A 16 -3.42 11.65 10.73
CA GLU A 16 -4.46 11.45 9.71
C GLU A 16 -3.99 11.98 8.35
N VAL A 17 -4.24 11.22 7.28
CA VAL A 17 -3.81 11.60 5.93
C VAL A 17 -4.92 12.38 5.22
N PRO A 18 -4.63 13.57 4.66
CA PRO A 18 -5.60 14.35 3.91
C PRO A 18 -6.21 13.57 2.74
N ARG A 19 -7.53 13.51 2.73
CA ARG A 19 -8.31 12.76 1.73
C ARG A 19 -8.11 13.27 0.30
N GLU A 20 -7.81 14.55 0.15
CA GLU A 20 -7.57 15.21 -1.13
C GLU A 20 -6.35 14.66 -1.89
N TRP A 21 -5.42 13.98 -1.23
CA TRP A 21 -4.26 13.34 -1.88
C TRP A 21 -4.60 12.03 -2.59
N GLN A 22 -5.83 11.54 -2.45
CA GLN A 22 -6.20 10.20 -2.90
C GLN A 22 -5.95 9.97 -4.39
N ASP A 23 -6.41 10.88 -5.24
CA ASP A 23 -6.36 10.67 -6.69
C ASP A 23 -4.92 10.60 -7.20
N ASP A 24 -4.07 11.50 -6.71
CA ASP A 24 -2.65 11.52 -7.07
C ASP A 24 -1.92 10.28 -6.52
N PHE A 25 -2.17 9.90 -5.26
CA PHE A 25 -1.62 8.68 -4.66
C PHE A 25 -2.03 7.42 -5.44
N CYS A 26 -3.31 7.33 -5.86
CA CYS A 26 -3.78 6.24 -6.71
C CYS A 26 -3.15 6.27 -8.10
N GLY A 27 -2.83 7.46 -8.63
CA GLY A 27 -2.03 7.63 -9.84
C GLY A 27 -0.65 7.01 -9.70
N HIS A 28 0.05 7.24 -8.59
CA HIS A 28 1.34 6.62 -8.30
C HIS A 28 1.23 5.10 -8.16
N LEU A 29 0.25 4.59 -7.42
CA LEU A 29 0.02 3.15 -7.31
C LEU A 29 -0.14 2.51 -8.70
N ARG A 30 -0.97 3.11 -9.56
CA ARG A 30 -1.20 2.62 -10.93
C ARG A 30 0.07 2.68 -11.78
N ALA A 31 0.87 3.74 -11.65
CA ALA A 31 2.14 3.85 -12.34
C ALA A 31 3.17 2.79 -11.91
N MET A 32 3.00 2.22 -10.71
CA MET A 32 3.77 1.10 -10.17
C MET A 32 3.12 -0.27 -10.45
N GLY A 33 1.99 -0.32 -11.16
CA GLY A 33 1.27 -1.56 -11.46
C GLY A 33 0.29 -2.01 -10.37
N PHE A 34 -0.14 -1.13 -9.47
CA PHE A 34 -1.12 -1.43 -8.41
C PHE A 34 -2.43 -0.65 -8.56
N SER A 35 -3.54 -1.27 -8.19
CA SER A 35 -4.85 -0.62 -8.04
C SER A 35 -4.87 0.29 -6.81
N GLY A 36 -5.92 1.12 -6.70
CA GLY A 36 -6.22 1.85 -5.46
C GLY A 36 -6.55 0.94 -4.26
N TYR A 37 -6.58 -0.38 -4.41
CA TYR A 37 -6.71 -1.34 -3.31
C TYR A 37 -5.37 -1.99 -2.93
N GLY A 38 -4.28 -1.67 -3.63
CA GLY A 38 -2.97 -2.28 -3.45
C GLY A 38 -2.77 -3.61 -4.20
N TYR A 39 -3.78 -4.11 -4.92
CA TYR A 39 -3.64 -5.31 -5.75
C TYR A 39 -2.97 -4.99 -7.09
N PRO A 40 -2.13 -5.88 -7.65
CA PRO A 40 -1.59 -5.74 -8.99
C PRO A 40 -2.68 -5.56 -10.05
N VAL A 41 -2.42 -4.66 -10.99
CA VAL A 41 -3.26 -4.40 -12.15
C VAL A 41 -2.40 -4.13 -13.36
N GLU A 42 -2.96 -4.40 -14.52
CA GLU A 42 -2.34 -4.08 -15.80
C GLU A 42 -3.29 -3.24 -16.64
N TRP A 43 -2.72 -2.35 -17.44
CA TRP A 43 -3.46 -1.62 -18.46
C TRP A 43 -3.77 -2.57 -19.61
N VAL A 44 -5.05 -2.78 -19.90
CA VAL A 44 -5.49 -3.64 -21.01
C VAL A 44 -5.95 -2.79 -22.19
N ASP A 45 -5.85 -3.36 -23.40
CA ASP A 45 -6.04 -2.68 -24.70
C ASP A 45 -7.40 -1.97 -24.89
N ASN A 46 -8.39 -2.25 -24.02
CA ASN A 46 -9.69 -1.58 -24.03
C ASN A 46 -9.70 -0.26 -23.23
N GLY A 47 -8.55 0.21 -22.75
CA GLY A 47 -8.44 1.45 -21.98
C GLY A 47 -8.89 1.32 -20.52
N ALA A 48 -8.82 0.11 -19.96
CA ALA A 48 -9.16 -0.16 -18.57
C ALA A 48 -7.97 -0.77 -17.80
N TRP A 49 -8.03 -0.67 -16.47
CA TRP A 49 -7.17 -1.43 -15.58
C TRP A 49 -7.85 -2.75 -15.25
N ALA A 50 -7.25 -3.88 -15.61
CA ALA A 50 -7.75 -5.20 -15.26
C ALA A 50 -6.93 -5.78 -14.09
N PRO A 51 -7.55 -6.55 -13.17
CA PRO A 51 -6.81 -7.35 -12.21
C PRO A 51 -5.92 -8.34 -12.99
N HIS A 52 -4.62 -8.12 -12.92
CA HIS A 52 -3.63 -8.99 -13.52
C HIS A 52 -2.38 -8.88 -12.67
N ILE A 53 -1.83 -10.02 -12.24
CA ILE A 53 -0.46 -10.02 -11.76
C ILE A 53 0.37 -9.86 -13.01
N SER A 54 0.74 -8.62 -13.30
CA SER A 54 1.73 -8.36 -14.34
C SER A 54 2.99 -9.16 -13.98
N ASP A 55 3.55 -9.93 -14.92
CA ASP A 55 4.69 -10.83 -14.67
C ASP A 55 5.84 -10.14 -13.93
N HIS A 56 6.05 -8.84 -14.17
CA HIS A 56 7.09 -8.04 -13.51
C HIS A 56 6.88 -7.81 -12.00
N LEU A 57 5.67 -8.00 -11.46
CA LEU A 57 5.38 -7.86 -10.02
C LEU A 57 5.34 -9.20 -9.27
N ASP A 58 5.20 -10.32 -9.98
CA ASP A 58 5.12 -11.65 -9.34
C ASP A 58 6.41 -12.00 -8.60
N VAL A 59 7.56 -11.56 -9.12
CA VAL A 59 8.87 -11.74 -8.48
C VAL A 59 8.96 -11.09 -7.09
N TYR A 60 8.13 -10.09 -6.80
CA TYR A 60 8.04 -9.41 -5.50
C TYR A 60 6.92 -9.94 -4.62
N CYS A 61 6.05 -10.80 -5.14
CA CYS A 61 4.91 -11.33 -4.42
C CYS A 61 5.36 -12.35 -3.37
N ARG A 62 4.91 -12.18 -2.14
CA ARG A 62 5.15 -13.06 -1.00
C ARG A 62 3.82 -13.35 -0.33
N LYS A 63 3.61 -14.62 0.03
CA LYS A 63 2.51 -15.01 0.90
C LYS A 63 2.95 -14.89 2.35
N ILE A 64 2.16 -14.20 3.16
CA ILE A 64 2.32 -14.15 4.60
C ILE A 64 1.23 -14.97 5.27
N THR A 65 1.55 -15.50 6.45
CA THR A 65 0.63 -16.26 7.30
C THR A 65 0.68 -15.64 8.70
N GLY A 66 -0.46 -15.24 9.24
CA GLY A 66 -0.57 -14.74 10.60
C GLY A 66 -0.67 -15.88 11.60
N ASN A 67 -0.64 -15.56 12.90
CA ASN A 67 -0.60 -16.59 13.94
C ASN A 67 -1.91 -17.36 14.06
N GLU A 68 -3.02 -16.78 13.57
CA GLU A 68 -4.34 -17.43 13.55
C GLU A 68 -4.56 -18.27 12.28
N GLY A 69 -3.52 -18.39 11.44
CA GLY A 69 -3.55 -19.15 10.20
C GLY A 69 -4.18 -18.40 9.03
N GLY A 70 -4.54 -17.12 9.21
CA GLY A 70 -4.91 -16.25 8.12
C GLY A 70 -3.76 -16.11 7.12
N THR A 71 -4.06 -15.92 5.84
CA THR A 71 -3.02 -15.70 4.83
C THR A 71 -3.31 -14.47 3.98
N HIS A 72 -2.26 -13.80 3.55
CA HIS A 72 -2.36 -12.57 2.77
C HIS A 72 -1.19 -12.39 1.82
N LEU A 73 -1.34 -11.42 0.90
CA LEU A 73 -0.30 -11.08 -0.08
C LEU A 73 0.47 -9.85 0.36
N LYS A 74 1.79 -9.91 0.14
CA LYS A 74 2.74 -8.84 0.37
C LYS A 74 3.62 -8.69 -0.87
N TYR A 75 3.71 -7.49 -1.41
CA TYR A 75 4.60 -7.16 -2.52
C TYR A 75 5.79 -6.38 -1.97
N GLU A 76 6.99 -6.96 -2.07
CA GLU A 76 8.17 -6.44 -1.40
C GLU A 76 9.35 -6.32 -2.35
N THR A 77 9.85 -5.09 -2.50
CA THR A 77 11.11 -4.75 -3.19
C THR A 77 12.17 -4.37 -2.15
N ASP A 78 13.39 -4.04 -2.58
CA ASP A 78 14.41 -3.50 -1.67
C ASP A 78 14.06 -2.10 -1.14
N VAL A 79 13.15 -1.37 -1.81
CA VAL A 79 12.80 0.02 -1.49
C VAL A 79 11.48 0.14 -0.72
N PHE A 80 10.48 -0.69 -1.01
CA PHE A 80 9.16 -0.52 -0.43
C PHE A 80 8.38 -1.83 -0.29
N VAL A 81 7.27 -1.74 0.45
CA VAL A 81 6.27 -2.80 0.58
C VAL A 81 4.91 -2.24 0.23
N ILE A 82 4.12 -3.00 -0.53
CA ILE A 82 2.68 -2.80 -0.69
C ILE A 82 1.95 -4.04 -0.18
N MET A 83 0.98 -3.84 0.72
CA MET A 83 0.06 -4.86 1.20
C MET A 83 -1.37 -4.38 0.93
N PRO A 84 -2.16 -5.11 0.13
CA PRO A 84 -3.57 -4.81 -0.05
C PRO A 84 -4.31 -4.78 1.29
N TYR A 85 -5.48 -4.16 1.34
CA TYR A 85 -6.29 -4.25 2.56
C TYR A 85 -6.67 -5.72 2.85
N TYR A 86 -6.48 -6.16 4.10
CA TYR A 86 -6.80 -7.51 4.52
C TYR A 86 -8.28 -7.61 4.93
N TRP A 87 -8.97 -8.60 4.37
CA TRP A 87 -10.42 -8.81 4.56
C TRP A 87 -10.76 -9.95 5.51
N GLY A 88 -9.75 -10.66 6.03
CA GLY A 88 -9.95 -11.75 6.98
C GLY A 88 -9.93 -11.27 8.43
N ASP A 89 -9.91 -12.25 9.34
CA ASP A 89 -10.08 -12.04 10.78
C ASP A 89 -8.78 -12.18 11.58
N ASP A 90 -7.64 -12.45 10.92
CA ASP A 90 -6.32 -12.53 11.56
C ASP A 90 -5.79 -11.13 11.91
N ASP A 91 -5.80 -10.82 13.20
CA ASP A 91 -5.43 -9.50 13.73
C ASP A 91 -3.96 -9.12 13.45
N ASP A 92 -3.05 -10.10 13.41
CA ASP A 92 -1.63 -9.84 13.12
C ASP A 92 -1.45 -9.33 11.70
N ILE A 93 -2.20 -9.91 10.74
CA ILE A 93 -2.20 -9.43 9.36
C ILE A 93 -2.92 -8.07 9.27
N ALA A 94 -4.07 -7.94 9.94
CA ALA A 94 -4.88 -6.71 9.91
C ALA A 94 -4.14 -5.49 10.49
N ALA A 95 -3.18 -5.70 11.39
CA ALA A 95 -2.35 -4.66 11.98
C ALA A 95 -1.19 -4.19 11.08
N LEU A 96 -0.87 -4.91 10.00
CA LEU A 96 0.23 -4.55 9.12
C LEU A 96 -0.10 -3.32 8.25
N PRO A 97 0.87 -2.42 8.00
CA PRO A 97 0.66 -1.22 7.20
C PRO A 97 0.51 -1.54 5.72
N ASN A 98 -0.37 -0.82 5.02
CA ASN A 98 -0.58 -1.07 3.59
C ASN A 98 0.58 -0.62 2.70
N PHE A 99 1.34 0.39 3.12
CA PHE A 99 2.55 0.85 2.45
C PHE A 99 3.67 1.05 3.46
N VAL A 100 4.88 0.61 3.08
CA VAL A 100 6.12 0.86 3.83
C VAL A 100 7.16 1.38 2.87
N TYR A 101 7.75 2.54 3.19
CA TYR A 101 8.94 3.05 2.52
C TYR A 101 10.17 2.73 3.37
N LYS A 102 10.96 1.75 2.93
CA LYS A 102 12.04 1.15 3.73
C LYS A 102 13.18 2.11 4.08
N PRO A 103 13.63 3.05 3.22
CA PRO A 103 14.75 3.94 3.54
C PRO A 103 14.58 4.78 4.79
N THR A 104 13.34 5.11 5.16
CA THR A 104 13.04 5.90 6.36
C THR A 104 12.21 5.14 7.40
N GLY A 105 11.67 3.96 7.04
CA GLY A 105 10.70 3.26 7.87
C GLY A 105 9.31 3.93 7.90
N PHE A 106 9.04 4.87 6.99
CA PHE A 106 7.73 5.50 6.87
C PHE A 106 6.66 4.44 6.54
N THR A 107 5.51 4.52 7.20
CA THR A 107 4.39 3.62 6.99
C THR A 107 3.10 4.40 6.77
N LEU A 108 2.21 3.80 6.00
CA LEU A 108 0.89 4.32 5.69
C LEU A 108 -0.11 3.17 5.69
N SER A 109 -1.18 3.35 6.45
CA SER A 109 -2.27 2.39 6.58
C SER A 109 -3.57 3.02 6.06
N TRP A 110 -4.43 2.22 5.42
CA TRP A 110 -5.72 2.66 4.92
C TRP A 110 -6.81 1.60 5.13
N TYR A 111 -8.05 2.06 5.27
CA TYR A 111 -9.21 1.18 5.37
C TYR A 111 -9.77 0.87 3.98
N LYS A 112 -9.77 -0.42 3.59
CA LYS A 112 -10.31 -0.96 2.32
C LYS A 112 -9.61 -0.51 1.04
N TYR A 113 -9.45 0.79 0.81
CA TYR A 113 -8.77 1.35 -0.35
C TYR A 113 -7.95 2.58 0.02
N ALA A 114 -6.96 2.89 -0.82
CA ALA A 114 -5.95 3.90 -0.60
C ALA A 114 -6.53 5.25 -0.15
N LEU A 115 -5.93 5.79 0.90
CA LEU A 115 -6.25 7.06 1.53
C LEU A 115 -7.70 7.21 2.05
N ARG A 116 -8.43 6.10 2.27
CA ARG A 116 -9.68 6.11 3.02
C ARG A 116 -9.39 5.81 4.49
N ASP A 117 -9.80 6.71 5.38
CA ASP A 117 -9.58 6.57 6.83
C ASP A 117 -8.15 6.11 7.12
N SER A 118 -7.21 6.95 6.67
CA SER A 118 -5.81 6.58 6.51
C SER A 118 -4.93 7.39 7.42
N TYR A 119 -3.84 6.75 7.80
CA TYR A 119 -2.98 7.22 8.86
C TYR A 119 -1.54 6.90 8.50
N MET A 120 -0.65 7.84 8.78
CA MET A 120 0.78 7.71 8.54
C MET A 120 1.57 7.71 9.84
N SER A 121 2.77 7.12 9.82
CA SER A 121 3.63 7.06 11.01
C SER A 121 4.29 8.38 11.37
N HIS A 122 4.40 9.31 10.44
CA HIS A 122 5.00 10.63 10.62
C HIS A 122 4.18 11.67 9.86
N ASP A 123 4.00 12.85 10.45
CA ASP A 123 3.35 13.97 9.78
C ASP A 123 4.28 14.51 8.67
N ILE A 124 3.95 14.18 7.42
CA ILE A 124 4.69 14.61 6.24
C ILE A 124 3.77 15.36 5.29
N THR A 125 4.36 16.24 4.50
CA THR A 125 3.67 16.92 3.40
C THR A 125 3.45 15.98 2.22
N TYR A 126 2.49 16.33 1.36
CA TYR A 126 2.29 15.58 0.12
C TYR A 126 3.55 15.58 -0.78
N ALA A 127 4.33 16.67 -0.78
CA ALA A 127 5.55 16.75 -1.58
C ALA A 127 6.60 15.72 -1.13
N GLU A 128 6.70 15.45 0.17
CA GLU A 128 7.57 14.41 0.71
C GLU A 128 7.05 13.01 0.32
N LEU A 129 5.73 12.79 0.42
CA LEU A 129 5.11 11.54 0.00
C LEU A 129 5.28 11.27 -1.50
N ASP A 130 5.06 12.26 -2.36
CA ASP A 130 5.28 12.19 -3.82
C ASP A 130 6.74 11.84 -4.14
N ALA A 131 7.70 12.44 -3.43
CA ALA A 131 9.12 12.11 -3.61
C ALA A 131 9.42 10.64 -3.25
N MET A 132 8.84 10.11 -2.16
CA MET A 132 8.96 8.70 -1.80
C MET A 132 8.35 7.79 -2.87
N LEU A 133 7.14 8.11 -3.35
CA LEU A 133 6.43 7.33 -4.37
C LEU A 133 7.15 7.33 -5.72
N ARG A 134 7.77 8.44 -6.13
CA ARG A 134 8.63 8.49 -7.32
C ARG A 134 9.85 7.59 -7.17
N HIS A 135 10.49 7.59 -6.01
CA HIS A 135 11.64 6.71 -5.75
C HIS A 135 11.23 5.22 -5.82
N CYS A 136 10.07 4.85 -5.28
CA CYS A 136 9.51 3.51 -5.42
C CYS A 136 9.27 3.14 -6.90
N ALA A 137 8.66 4.02 -7.69
CA ALA A 137 8.42 3.76 -9.10
C ALA A 137 9.73 3.61 -9.91
N GLU A 138 10.76 4.38 -9.58
CA GLU A 138 12.09 4.26 -10.20
C GLU A 138 12.78 2.95 -9.85
N SER A 139 12.59 2.42 -8.63
CA SER A 139 13.23 1.17 -8.20
C SER A 139 12.73 -0.02 -9.03
N ILE A 140 11.43 -0.10 -9.28
CA ILE A 140 10.80 -1.16 -10.12
C ILE A 140 11.35 -1.10 -11.55
N ARG A 141 11.47 0.11 -12.13
CA ARG A 141 11.95 0.28 -13.51
C ARG A 141 13.40 -0.16 -13.70
N LYS A 142 14.28 0.11 -12.73
CA LYS A 142 15.70 -0.27 -12.81
C LYS A 142 15.88 -1.79 -12.79
N GLU A 143 15.06 -2.49 -12.03
CA GLU A 143 15.13 -3.95 -11.91
C GLU A 143 14.59 -4.69 -13.15
N THR A 144 13.75 -4.02 -13.97
CA THR A 144 13.18 -4.61 -15.20
C THR A 144 14.14 -4.57 -16.41
N ILE A 145 15.25 -3.84 -16.34
CA ILE A 145 16.19 -3.62 -17.47
C ILE A 145 17.37 -4.63 -17.47
N ILE A 146 17.38 -5.61 -16.56
CA ILE A 146 18.50 -6.55 -16.37
C ILE A 146 18.20 -7.90 -17.02
#